data_AF-A0A484MS74-F1
#
_entry.id   AF-A0A484MS74-F1
#
_cell.length_a   1.000
_cell.length_b   1.000
_cell.length_c   1.000
_cell.angle_alpha   90.00
_cell.angle_beta   90.00
_cell.angle_gamma   90.00
#
_symmetry.space_group_name_H-M   'P 1'
#
loop_
_entity.id
_entity.type
_entity.pdbx_description
1 polymer ?
#
loop_
_entity_poly.entity_id
_entity_poly.type
_entity_poly.pdbx_seq_one_letter_code
_entity_poly.pdbx_strand_id
1 'polypeptide(L)'
;MLQTGLIVGGWDKHEGGKIYGIPLGGTLLELPFAIGGSGSSYLYGFFDQAWEEGMTKEEAEKLVVKAVSLAIARDGASGGVVRTVTINSEGVERKFFPGDTLPLWHEEIEAHESLLDILAAGNPEPMVG
;
A
#
# COMPACT_ATOMS: atom_id res chain seq x y z
N MET A 1 -26.36 -0.85 11.53
CA MET A 1 -26.16 -0.51 10.10
C MET A 1 -24.74 -0.92 9.73
N LEU A 2 -24.52 -1.57 8.57
CA LEU A 2 -23.18 -2.00 8.15
C LEU A 2 -22.40 -0.81 7.59
N GLN A 3 -21.12 -0.69 7.96
CA GLN A 3 -20.16 0.23 7.36
C GLN A 3 -19.03 -0.61 6.77
N THR A 4 -19.18 -1.00 5.50
CA THR A 4 -18.24 -1.93 4.85
C THR A 4 -17.98 -1.46 3.43
N GLY A 5 -16.74 -1.10 3.14
CA GLY A 5 -16.22 -0.98 1.78
C GLY A 5 -15.42 -2.24 1.46
N LEU A 6 -15.62 -2.82 0.27
CA LEU A 6 -14.91 -4.01 -0.18
C LEU A 6 -14.18 -3.72 -1.49
N ILE A 7 -13.05 -4.38 -1.64
CA ILE A 7 -12.36 -4.53 -2.93
C ILE A 7 -12.28 -6.03 -3.18
N VAL A 8 -12.77 -6.46 -4.34
CA VAL A 8 -12.71 -7.85 -4.78
C VAL A 8 -11.84 -7.91 -6.02
N GLY A 9 -10.69 -8.56 -5.91
CA GLY A 9 -9.77 -8.81 -7.02
C GLY A 9 -9.58 -10.30 -7.24
N GLY A 10 -9.39 -10.71 -8.49
CA GLY A 10 -9.15 -12.10 -8.83
C GLY A 10 -8.76 -12.29 -10.29
N TRP A 11 -8.53 -13.55 -10.65
CA TRP A 11 -8.26 -13.97 -12.01
C TRP A 11 -9.12 -15.16 -12.38
N ASP A 12 -9.65 -15.17 -13.59
CA ASP A 12 -10.28 -16.35 -14.18
C ASP A 12 -9.86 -16.56 -15.65
N LYS A 13 -10.14 -17.76 -16.17
CA LYS A 13 -9.71 -18.20 -17.50
C LYS A 13 -10.47 -17.56 -18.67
N HIS A 14 -11.60 -16.90 -18.40
CA HIS A 14 -12.48 -16.31 -19.41
C HIS A 14 -12.23 -14.80 -19.52
N GLU A 15 -12.16 -14.10 -18.39
CA GLU A 15 -12.07 -12.62 -18.35
C GLU A 15 -10.70 -12.10 -17.91
N GLY A 16 -9.81 -12.99 -17.46
CA GLY A 16 -8.49 -12.61 -16.98
C GLY A 16 -8.55 -11.98 -15.59
N GLY A 17 -7.66 -11.01 -15.33
CA GLY A 17 -7.60 -10.30 -14.06
C GLY A 17 -8.67 -9.22 -13.98
N LYS A 18 -9.47 -9.21 -12.91
CA LYS A 18 -10.54 -8.23 -12.67
C LYS A 18 -10.50 -7.68 -11.26
N ILE A 19 -10.87 -6.41 -11.11
CA ILE A 19 -10.97 -5.69 -9.84
C ILE A 19 -12.34 -5.02 -9.76
N TYR A 20 -13.02 -5.24 -8.64
CA TYR A 20 -14.32 -4.67 -8.33
C TYR A 20 -14.24 -3.88 -7.03
N GLY A 21 -14.64 -2.60 -7.07
CA GLY A 21 -14.85 -1.76 -5.90
C GLY A 21 -16.31 -1.78 -5.47
N ILE A 22 -16.55 -2.01 -4.18
CA ILE A 22 -17.87 -1.94 -3.54
C ILE A 22 -17.79 -0.92 -2.40
N PRO A 23 -18.05 0.38 -2.65
CA PRO A 23 -18.03 1.41 -1.61
C PRO A 23 -19.22 1.22 -0.64
N LEU A 24 -19.26 2.05 0.42
CA LEU A 24 -20.29 1.99 1.47
C LEU A 24 -21.74 2.03 0.95
N GLY A 25 -21.97 2.62 -0.24
CA GLY A 25 -23.28 2.67 -0.89
C GLY A 25 -23.74 1.33 -1.51
N GLY A 26 -22.87 0.32 -1.59
CA GLY A 26 -23.20 -1.01 -2.10
C GLY A 26 -23.20 -1.15 -3.63
N THR A 27 -22.83 -0.10 -4.38
CA THR A 27 -22.66 -0.18 -5.84
C THR A 27 -21.52 -1.11 -6.20
N LEU A 28 -21.63 -1.87 -7.29
CA LEU A 28 -20.55 -2.69 -7.84
C LEU A 28 -19.90 -1.96 -9.02
N LEU A 29 -18.60 -1.69 -8.94
CA LEU A 29 -17.85 -0.98 -9.98
C LEU A 29 -16.66 -1.83 -10.45
N GLU A 30 -16.60 -2.19 -11.73
CA GLU A 30 -15.39 -2.75 -12.34
C GLU A 30 -14.41 -1.61 -12.63
N LEU A 31 -13.17 -1.72 -12.14
CA LEU A 31 -12.18 -0.65 -12.20
C LEU A 31 -10.81 -1.20 -12.60
N PRO A 32 -9.95 -0.40 -13.25
CA PRO A 32 -8.57 -0.80 -13.55
C PRO A 32 -7.71 -0.95 -12.29
N PHE A 33 -8.04 -0.22 -11.23
CA PHE A 33 -7.49 -0.36 -9.88
C PHE A 33 -8.52 0.13 -8.84
N ALA A 34 -8.35 -0.27 -7.58
CA ALA A 34 -9.18 0.23 -6.49
C ALA A 34 -8.33 0.48 -5.24
N ILE A 35 -8.64 1.56 -4.53
CA ILE A 35 -8.06 1.93 -3.24
C ILE A 35 -9.21 2.16 -2.24
N GLY A 36 -9.01 1.80 -0.97
CA GLY A 36 -10.03 1.94 0.06
C GLY A 36 -9.45 1.95 1.48
N GLY A 37 -10.31 2.21 2.47
CA GLY A 37 -9.90 2.45 3.86
C GLY A 37 -9.63 3.92 4.15
N SER A 38 -9.24 4.25 5.38
CA SER A 38 -8.90 5.63 5.78
C SER A 38 -7.67 6.18 5.05
N GLY A 39 -6.70 5.31 4.75
CA GLY A 39 -5.47 5.67 4.06
C GLY A 39 -5.64 6.00 2.58
N SER A 40 -6.75 5.62 1.94
CA SER A 40 -6.91 5.82 0.49
C SER A 40 -7.02 7.28 0.09
N SER A 41 -7.49 8.16 0.98
CA SER A 41 -7.58 9.60 0.70
C SER A 41 -6.23 10.25 0.38
N TYR A 42 -5.13 9.68 0.88
CA TYR A 42 -3.76 10.16 0.61
C TYR A 42 -3.21 9.68 -0.74
N LEU A 43 -3.87 8.73 -1.40
CA LEU A 43 -3.30 8.00 -2.54
C LEU A 43 -3.83 8.44 -3.90
N TYR A 44 -4.96 9.15 -3.99
CA TYR A 44 -5.55 9.52 -5.29
C TYR A 44 -4.57 10.25 -6.21
N GLY A 45 -3.94 11.34 -5.73
CA GLY A 45 -2.96 12.07 -6.53
C GLY A 45 -1.69 11.27 -6.87
N PHE A 46 -1.33 10.29 -6.03
CA PHE A 46 -0.23 9.38 -6.32
C PHE A 46 -0.60 8.41 -7.46
N PHE A 47 -1.79 7.80 -7.42
CA PHE A 47 -2.24 6.90 -8.47
C PHE A 47 -2.51 7.60 -9.80
N ASP A 48 -3.00 8.85 -9.77
CA ASP A 48 -3.20 9.66 -10.98
C ASP A 48 -1.89 9.85 -11.79
N GLN A 49 -0.74 9.83 -11.10
CA GLN A 49 0.57 9.94 -11.74
C GLN A 49 1.25 8.58 -11.97
N ALA A 50 1.15 7.67 -11.01
CA ALA A 50 2.00 6.49 -10.95
C ALA A 50 1.38 5.24 -11.58
N TRP A 51 0.06 5.17 -11.72
CA TRP A 51 -0.60 4.03 -12.34
C TRP A 51 -0.61 4.16 -13.86
N GLU A 52 -0.30 3.05 -14.54
CA GLU A 52 -0.28 2.95 -15.99
C GLU A 52 -0.88 1.61 -16.41
N GLU A 53 -1.58 1.61 -17.54
CA GLU A 53 -2.12 0.39 -18.12
C GLU A 53 -1.00 -0.50 -18.66
N GLY A 54 -1.10 -1.82 -18.47
CA GLY A 54 -0.13 -2.77 -19.00
C GLY A 54 1.15 -2.94 -18.18
N MET A 55 1.18 -2.48 -16.93
CA MET A 55 2.28 -2.76 -15.99
C MET A 55 2.62 -4.25 -15.91
N THR A 56 3.91 -4.55 -15.85
CA THR A 56 4.40 -5.88 -15.49
C THR A 56 4.01 -6.24 -14.05
N LYS A 57 4.06 -7.52 -13.73
CA LYS A 57 3.82 -8.03 -12.37
C LYS A 57 4.71 -7.32 -11.34
N GLU A 58 5.99 -7.14 -11.66
CA GLU A 58 6.98 -6.52 -10.79
C GLU A 58 6.72 -5.03 -10.59
N GLU A 59 6.29 -4.31 -11.64
CA GLU A 59 5.91 -2.89 -11.56
C GLU A 59 4.65 -2.69 -10.72
N ALA A 60 3.62 -3.49 -10.97
CA ALA A 60 2.37 -3.45 -10.21
C ALA A 60 2.61 -3.74 -8.71
N GLU A 61 3.44 -4.73 -8.40
CA GLU A 61 3.80 -5.05 -7.02
C GLU A 61 4.55 -3.90 -6.34
N LYS A 62 5.55 -3.31 -7.02
CA LYS A 62 6.27 -2.14 -6.51
C LYS A 62 5.34 -0.94 -6.29
N LEU A 63 4.39 -0.71 -7.20
CA LEU A 63 3.38 0.33 -7.07
C LEU A 63 2.52 0.11 -5.82
N VAL A 64 2.02 -1.11 -5.60
CA VAL A 64 1.19 -1.45 -4.44
C VAL A 64 1.97 -1.30 -3.13
N VAL A 65 3.20 -1.82 -3.06
CA VAL A 65 4.04 -1.69 -1.86
C VAL A 65 4.30 -0.21 -1.55
N LYS A 66 4.63 0.58 -2.56
CA LYS A 66 4.83 2.02 -2.42
C LYS A 66 3.55 2.74 -1.96
N ALA A 67 2.41 2.44 -2.58
CA ALA A 67 1.12 3.02 -2.22
C ALA A 67 0.74 2.75 -0.76
N VAL A 68 0.84 1.50 -0.30
CA VAL A 68 0.50 1.16 1.08
C VAL A 68 1.50 1.79 2.06
N SER A 69 2.79 1.89 1.70
CA SER A 69 3.79 2.58 2.52
C SER A 69 3.46 4.07 2.69
N LEU A 70 3.05 4.75 1.60
CA LEU A 70 2.60 6.14 1.63
C LEU A 70 1.31 6.35 2.46
N ALA A 71 0.41 5.37 2.48
CA ALA A 71 -0.76 5.41 3.34
C ALA A 71 -0.39 5.23 4.82
N ILE A 72 0.47 4.25 5.14
CA ILE A 72 1.00 4.03 6.50
C ILE A 72 1.68 5.29 7.04
N ALA A 73 2.42 6.00 6.18
CA ALA A 73 3.13 7.23 6.50
C ALA A 73 2.25 8.39 7.01
N ARG A 74 0.99 8.44 6.56
CA ARG A 74 0.13 9.62 6.72
C ARG A 74 -1.18 9.34 7.44
N ASP A 75 -1.68 8.12 7.35
CA ASP A 75 -2.91 7.72 8.02
C ASP A 75 -2.61 7.03 9.35
N GLY A 76 -2.91 7.70 10.46
CA GLY A 76 -2.70 7.15 11.81
C GLY A 76 -3.54 5.91 12.14
N ALA A 77 -4.55 5.58 11.33
CA ALA A 77 -5.29 4.32 11.44
C ALA A 77 -4.66 3.17 10.64
N SER A 78 -3.73 3.48 9.73
CA SER A 78 -2.94 2.52 8.97
C SER A 78 -1.58 2.28 9.65
N GLY A 79 -0.98 1.10 9.46
CA GLY A 79 0.33 0.82 10.05
C GLY A 79 0.80 -0.62 9.93
N GLY A 80 1.98 -0.88 10.51
CA GLY A 80 2.55 -2.21 10.67
C GLY A 80 3.37 -2.65 9.46
N VAL A 81 2.75 -3.41 8.56
CA VAL A 81 3.46 -4.18 7.51
C VAL A 81 2.64 -4.20 6.23
N VAL A 82 3.29 -4.40 5.09
CA VAL A 82 2.60 -4.58 3.81
C VAL A 82 2.51 -6.07 3.47
N ARG A 83 1.31 -6.53 3.11
CA ARG A 83 1.05 -7.88 2.60
C ARG A 83 0.46 -7.77 1.21
N THR A 84 1.09 -8.44 0.25
CA THR A 84 0.58 -8.48 -1.13
C THR A 84 0.21 -9.91 -1.51
N VAL A 85 -0.77 -10.01 -2.39
CA VAL A 85 -1.18 -11.26 -3.02
C VAL A 85 -1.31 -11.00 -4.51
N THR A 86 -0.50 -11.68 -5.32
CA THR A 86 -0.59 -11.62 -6.78
C THR A 86 -1.37 -12.85 -7.24
N ILE A 87 -2.43 -12.62 -8.02
CA ILE A 87 -3.31 -13.66 -8.54
C ILE A 87 -3.31 -13.56 -10.07
N ASN A 88 -2.88 -14.61 -10.75
CA ASN A 88 -2.83 -14.68 -12.21
C ASN A 88 -3.06 -16.12 -12.70
N SER A 89 -2.85 -16.36 -14.00
CA SER A 89 -2.99 -17.69 -14.61
C SER A 89 -2.04 -18.76 -14.07
N GLU A 90 -0.92 -18.35 -13.48
CA GLU A 90 0.10 -19.25 -12.92
C GLU A 90 -0.22 -19.65 -11.48
N GLY A 91 -1.10 -18.92 -10.80
CA GLY A 91 -1.58 -19.22 -9.47
C GLY A 91 -1.60 -18.01 -8.55
N VAL A 92 -1.30 -18.27 -7.27
CA VAL A 92 -1.35 -17.27 -6.19
C VAL A 92 0.01 -17.18 -5.52
N GLU A 93 0.61 -15.99 -5.57
CA GLU A 93 1.84 -15.67 -4.85
C GLU A 93 1.54 -14.70 -3.71
N ARG A 94 2.12 -14.93 -2.53
CA ARG A 94 1.97 -14.06 -1.36
C ARG A 94 3.33 -13.54 -0.93
N LYS A 95 3.41 -12.24 -0.65
CA LYS A 95 4.62 -11.63 -0.10
C LYS A 95 4.31 -10.81 1.15
N PHE A 96 5.33 -10.71 1.98
CA PHE A 96 5.29 -10.02 3.26
C PHE A 96 6.47 -9.04 3.31
N PHE A 97 6.17 -7.78 3.56
CA PHE A 97 7.14 -6.71 3.68
C PHE A 97 7.08 -6.17 5.11
N PRO A 98 8.11 -6.48 5.93
CA PRO A 98 8.27 -5.92 7.27
C PRO A 98 8.26 -4.38 7.26
N GLY A 99 7.74 -3.77 8.32
CA GLY A 99 7.58 -2.30 8.41
C GLY A 99 8.90 -1.53 8.33
N ASP A 100 9.95 -2.08 8.94
CA ASP A 100 11.33 -1.59 8.92
C ASP A 100 12.00 -1.66 7.53
N THR A 101 11.44 -2.45 6.61
CA THR A 101 11.92 -2.55 5.22
C THR A 101 11.14 -1.67 4.24
N LEU A 102 10.08 -1.01 4.71
CA LEU A 102 9.28 -0.14 3.86
C LEU A 102 10.07 1.14 3.55
N PRO A 103 9.96 1.66 2.32
CA PRO A 103 10.62 2.91 1.97
C PRO A 103 10.08 4.04 2.84
N LEU A 104 11.00 4.78 3.47
CA LEU A 104 10.70 6.01 4.22
C LEU A 104 10.50 7.17 3.24
N TRP A 105 9.61 8.11 3.60
CA TRP A 105 9.28 9.27 2.79
C TRP A 105 9.29 10.57 3.59
N HIS A 106 10.04 11.57 3.10
CA HIS A 106 10.25 12.86 3.79
C HIS A 106 10.92 12.70 5.16
N GLU A 107 10.50 13.48 6.16
CA GLU A 107 11.02 13.53 7.54
C GLU A 107 10.62 12.28 8.37
N GLU A 108 10.30 11.17 7.71
CA GLU A 108 9.98 9.93 8.40
C GLU A 108 11.22 9.37 9.10
N ILE A 109 11.04 9.09 10.39
CA ILE A 109 12.04 8.46 11.24
C ILE A 109 11.95 6.95 11.00
N GLU A 110 13.11 6.29 10.98
CA GLU A 110 13.19 4.83 10.91
C GLU A 110 12.27 4.18 11.94
N ALA A 111 11.65 3.06 11.56
CA ALA A 111 10.88 2.27 12.49
C ALA A 111 11.84 1.66 13.53
N HIS A 112 11.71 2.08 14.78
CA HIS A 112 12.51 1.56 15.89
C HIS A 112 11.70 0.54 16.69
N GLU A 113 12.30 -0.62 16.98
CA GLU A 113 11.70 -1.68 17.80
C GLU A 113 11.44 -1.22 19.24
N SER A 114 12.23 -0.26 19.73
CA SER A 114 12.08 0.27 21.09
C SER A 114 12.47 1.74 21.23
N LEU A 115 11.95 2.37 22.30
CA LEU A 115 12.32 3.72 22.72
C LEU A 115 13.82 3.83 23.08
N LEU A 116 14.47 2.72 23.42
CA LEU A 116 15.91 2.68 23.71
C LEU A 116 16.74 2.84 22.44
N ASP A 117 16.28 2.33 21.30
CA ASP A 117 16.97 2.46 20.02
C ASP A 117 16.97 3.92 19.54
N ILE A 118 15.85 4.62 19.77
CA ILE A 118 15.71 6.06 19.49
C ILE A 118 16.70 6.87 20.35
N LEU A 119 16.79 6.57 21.64
CA LEU A 119 17.69 7.26 22.57
C LEU A 119 19.17 6.99 22.25
N ALA A 120 19.50 5.83 21.69
CA ALA A 120 20.85 5.51 21.25
C ALA A 120 21.27 6.27 19.97
N ALA A 121 20.32 6.59 19.08
CA ALA A 121 20.56 7.34 17.85
C ALA A 121 20.66 8.86 18.05
N GLY A 122 20.23 9.37 19.21
CA GLY A 122 20.01 10.79 19.50
C GLY A 122 21.23 11.68 19.75
N ASN A 123 22.44 11.35 19.27
CA ASN A 123 23.58 12.27 19.38
C ASN A 123 24.09 12.72 18.00
N PRO A 124 23.39 13.65 17.33
CA PRO A 124 23.93 14.28 16.13
C PRO A 124 25.20 15.08 16.50
N GLU A 125 26.29 14.86 15.78
CA GLU A 125 27.46 15.74 15.87
C GLU A 125 27.02 17.19 15.56
N PRO A 126 27.54 18.18 16.30
CA PRO A 126 27.23 19.57 16.01
C PRO A 126 27.68 19.89 14.58
N MET A 127 26.75 20.36 13.75
CA MET A 127 27.02 20.86 12.41
C MET A 127 28.13 21.92 12.47
N VAL A 128 29.33 21.56 12.01
CA VAL A 128 30.47 22.48 11.92
C VAL A 128 30.36 23.27 10.61
N GLY A 129 30.16 24.58 10.75
CA GLY A 129 30.69 25.65 9.87
C GLY A 129 30.15 25.73 8.44
#